data_AF-A0A821RJ76-F1
#
_entry.id   AF-A0A821RJ76-F1
#
_cell.length_a   1.000
_cell.length_b   1.000
_cell.length_c   1.000
_cell.angle_alpha   90.00
_cell.angle_beta   90.00
_cell.angle_gamma   90.00
#
_symmetry.space_group_name_H-M   'P 1'
#
loop_
_entity.id
_entity.type
_entity.pdbx_description
1 polymer ?
#
loop_
_entity_poly.entity_id
_entity_poly.type
_entity_poly.pdbx_seq_one_letter_code
_entity_poly.pdbx_strand_id
1 'polypeptide(L)'
;MNKICLLVSRRNYATASTFRAADTIIKKTERGNPKPDPNKLVFGASFSDHMLTIKHKNTYGWEKPIIEPLKDLSIHPAAKVLHYATEA
;
A
#
# COMPACT_ATOMS: atom_id res chain seq x y z
N MET A 1 -5.50 33.71 -34.29
CA MET A 1 -5.79 32.26 -34.48
C MET A 1 -4.48 31.54 -34.64
N ASN A 2 -4.05 30.77 -33.65
CA ASN A 2 -3.31 29.52 -33.85
C ASN A 2 -3.21 28.81 -32.51
N LYS A 3 -3.71 27.57 -32.52
CA LYS A 3 -4.01 26.74 -31.36
C LYS A 3 -2.72 26.43 -30.60
N ILE A 4 -2.66 26.85 -29.34
CA ILE A 4 -1.70 26.33 -28.35
C ILE A 4 -2.01 24.84 -28.18
N CYS A 5 -1.21 24.00 -28.82
CA CYS A 5 -1.18 22.58 -28.54
C CYS A 5 -0.52 22.41 -27.16
N LEU A 6 -1.34 22.28 -26.12
CA LEU A 6 -0.89 21.76 -24.82
C LEU A 6 -0.49 20.31 -25.02
N LEU A 7 0.74 20.10 -25.49
CA LEU A 7 1.46 18.85 -25.26
C LEU A 7 1.66 18.76 -23.75
N VAL A 8 0.73 18.08 -23.07
CA VAL A 8 0.91 17.62 -21.70
C VAL A 8 2.23 16.87 -21.67
N SER A 9 3.22 17.55 -21.09
CA SER A 9 4.60 17.09 -21.02
C SER A 9 4.63 15.65 -20.54
N ARG A 10 5.36 14.84 -21.30
CA ARG A 10 5.61 13.42 -21.05
C ARG A 10 5.94 13.23 -19.57
N ARG A 11 5.16 12.36 -18.92
CA ARG A 11 5.38 11.75 -17.60
C ARG A 11 6.81 11.95 -17.06
N ASN A 12 6.98 12.96 -16.21
CA ASN A 12 8.10 12.99 -15.27
C ASN A 12 7.84 11.91 -14.20
N TYR A 13 8.11 10.64 -14.54
CA TYR A 13 8.47 9.67 -13.52
C TYR A 13 9.86 10.06 -13.03
N ALA A 14 9.91 11.08 -12.17
CA ALA A 14 11.06 11.25 -11.32
C ALA A 14 11.25 9.92 -10.58
N THR A 15 12.43 9.35 -10.75
CA THR A 15 12.97 8.18 -10.06
C THR A 15 13.07 8.48 -8.56
N ALA A 16 11.93 8.65 -7.89
CA ALA A 16 11.90 8.77 -6.45
C ALA A 16 12.39 7.44 -5.89
N SER A 17 13.46 7.48 -5.10
CA SER A 17 14.03 6.30 -4.45
C SER A 17 13.06 5.63 -3.46
N THR A 18 12.01 6.36 -3.05
CA THR A 18 11.02 5.93 -2.07
C THR A 18 9.63 6.47 -2.40
N PHE A 19 8.60 5.81 -1.88
CA PHE A 19 7.23 6.28 -1.90
C PHE A 19 7.06 7.55 -1.04
N ARG A 20 6.01 8.34 -1.30
CA ARG A 20 5.69 9.55 -0.53
C ARG A 20 4.34 9.44 0.14
N ALA A 21 4.26 9.87 1.39
CA ALA A 21 3.01 9.93 2.14
C ALA A 21 1.95 10.82 1.45
N ALA A 22 2.37 11.90 0.79
CA ALA A 22 1.48 12.79 0.04
C ALA A 22 0.75 12.09 -1.13
N ASP A 23 1.28 10.97 -1.62
CA ASP A 23 0.69 10.18 -2.72
C ASP A 23 -0.26 9.08 -2.23
N THR A 24 -0.54 9.01 -0.93
CA THR A 24 -1.34 7.94 -0.32
C THR A 24 -2.79 7.94 -0.81
N ILE A 25 -3.26 6.78 -1.23
CA ILE A 25 -4.66 6.53 -1.59
C ILE A 25 -5.36 5.89 -0.38
N ILE A 26 -6.44 6.50 0.10
CA ILE A 26 -7.18 6.02 1.28
C ILE A 26 -8.49 5.38 0.82
N LYS A 27 -8.68 4.10 1.15
CA LYS A 27 -9.92 3.33 0.99
C LYS A 27 -10.47 3.01 2.37
N LYS A 28 -11.51 3.73 2.79
CA LYS A 28 -12.15 3.51 4.10
C LYS A 28 -12.98 2.23 4.09
N THR A 29 -13.14 1.61 5.27
CA THR A 29 -14.08 0.51 5.46
C THR A 29 -15.47 1.09 5.58
N GLU A 30 -16.48 0.36 5.09
CA GLU A 30 -17.89 0.73 5.27
C GLU A 30 -18.39 0.37 6.68
N ARG A 31 -17.83 -0.68 7.28
CA ARG A 31 -18.17 -1.14 8.63
C ARG A 31 -16.91 -1.63 9.36
N GLY A 32 -16.60 -0.99 10.48
CA GLY A 32 -15.49 -1.38 11.35
C GLY A 32 -15.89 -2.43 12.38
N ASN A 33 -14.91 -3.17 12.88
CA ASN A 33 -15.09 -4.08 14.00
C ASN A 33 -15.22 -3.30 15.32
N PRO A 34 -16.01 -3.79 16.30
CA PRO A 34 -16.03 -3.22 17.64
C PRO A 34 -14.63 -3.23 18.24
N LYS A 35 -14.26 -2.14 18.91
CA LYS A 35 -12.98 -2.07 19.63
C LYS A 35 -12.99 -3.08 20.78
N PRO A 36 -11.97 -3.95 20.91
CA PRO A 36 -11.88 -4.88 22.03
C PRO A 36 -11.72 -4.16 23.37
N ASP A 37 -12.06 -4.86 24.47
CA ASP A 37 -11.86 -4.36 25.84
C ASP A 37 -10.35 -4.17 26.13
N PRO A 38 -9.90 -2.94 26.45
CA PRO A 38 -8.49 -2.67 26.74
C PRO A 38 -7.89 -3.52 27.86
N ASN A 39 -8.70 -3.99 28.82
CA ASN A 39 -8.23 -4.80 29.95
C ASN A 39 -8.06 -6.29 29.62
N LYS A 40 -8.52 -6.74 28.45
CA LYS A 40 -8.50 -8.15 28.03
C LYS A 40 -7.68 -8.39 26.76
N LEU A 41 -6.83 -7.44 26.40
CA LEU A 41 -6.02 -7.53 25.18
C LEU A 41 -4.96 -8.62 25.30
N VAL A 42 -4.93 -9.50 24.29
CA VAL A 42 -3.85 -10.46 24.07
C VAL A 42 -2.99 -9.94 22.92
N PHE A 43 -1.67 -9.90 23.13
CA PHE A 43 -0.73 -9.39 22.14
C PHE A 43 -0.84 -10.16 20.81
N GLY A 44 -0.99 -9.41 19.70
CA GLY A 44 -1.05 -9.98 18.34
C GLY A 44 -2.35 -10.68 17.96
N ALA A 45 -3.38 -10.69 18.83
CA ALA A 45 -4.64 -11.40 18.57
C ALA A 45 -5.73 -10.55 17.93
N SER A 46 -5.63 -9.22 18.00
CA SER A 46 -6.64 -8.28 17.46
C SER A 46 -5.98 -7.25 16.57
N PHE A 47 -6.62 -6.96 15.44
CA PHE A 47 -6.14 -6.03 14.42
C PHE A 47 -7.17 -4.91 14.20
N SER A 48 -6.71 -3.77 13.69
CA SER A 48 -7.58 -2.66 13.29
C SER A 48 -8.25 -2.91 11.93
N ASP A 49 -9.17 -2.03 11.56
CA ASP A 49 -9.95 -2.16 10.33
C ASP A 49 -9.14 -1.97 9.04
N HIS A 50 -7.94 -1.40 9.12
CA HIS A 50 -7.15 -0.99 7.96
C HIS A 50 -5.71 -1.47 8.03
N MET A 51 -5.11 -1.64 6.85
CA MET A 51 -3.71 -1.93 6.65
C MET A 51 -3.09 -0.98 5.61
N LEU A 52 -1.77 -0.82 5.67
CA LEU A 52 -0.99 -0.10 4.66
C LEU A 52 -0.31 -1.09 3.72
N THR A 53 -0.51 -0.92 2.41
CA THR A 53 0.14 -1.71 1.36
C THR A 53 0.92 -0.81 0.42
N ILE A 54 2.16 -1.16 0.12
CA ILE A 54 3.00 -0.47 -0.87
C ILE A 54 3.74 -1.52 -1.69
N LYS A 55 3.51 -1.54 -3.01
CA LYS A 55 4.16 -2.49 -3.89
C LYS A 55 5.50 -1.93 -4.37
N HIS A 56 6.50 -2.80 -4.50
CA HIS A 56 7.75 -2.49 -5.14
C HIS A 56 7.95 -3.41 -6.35
N LYS A 57 8.38 -2.85 -7.48
CA LYS A 57 8.75 -3.58 -8.69
C LYS A 57 10.18 -3.21 -9.08
N ASN A 58 11.00 -4.19 -9.39
CA ASN A 58 12.39 -3.96 -9.82
C ASN A 58 12.50 -3.01 -11.02
N THR A 59 11.48 -2.98 -11.90
CA THR A 59 11.47 -2.15 -13.12
C THR A 59 11.07 -0.70 -12.88
N TYR A 60 10.24 -0.41 -11.88
CA TYR A 60 9.61 0.92 -11.71
C TYR A 60 9.72 1.48 -10.28
N GLY A 61 10.33 0.76 -9.36
CA GLY A 61 10.47 1.15 -7.96
C GLY A 61 9.18 1.00 -7.17
N TRP A 62 8.99 1.92 -6.22
CA TRP A 62 7.83 1.96 -5.33
C TRP A 62 6.58 2.50 -6.03
N GLU A 63 5.46 1.81 -5.83
CA GLU A 63 4.14 2.30 -6.20
C GLU A 63 3.56 3.24 -5.13
N LYS A 64 2.41 3.86 -5.41
CA LYS A 64 1.73 4.74 -4.46
C LYS A 64 1.29 3.97 -3.21
N PRO A 65 1.44 4.53 -2.00
CA PRO A 65 0.94 3.89 -0.78
C PRO A 65 -0.59 3.78 -0.79
N ILE A 66 -1.12 2.69 -0.26
CA ILE A 66 -2.56 2.46 -0.16
C ILE A 66 -2.91 2.09 1.28
N ILE A 67 -3.77 2.88 1.91
CA ILE A 67 -4.45 2.49 3.15
C ILE A 67 -5.79 1.87 2.74
N GLU A 68 -6.02 0.60 3.08
CA GLU A 68 -7.21 -0.15 2.66
C GLU A 68 -7.71 -1.09 3.77
N PRO A 69 -8.95 -1.63 3.67
CA PRO A 69 -9.46 -2.56 4.67
C PRO A 69 -8.52 -3.76 4.84
N LEU A 70 -8.34 -4.20 6.10
CA LEU A 70 -7.54 -5.37 6.41
C LEU A 70 -8.07 -6.60 5.65
N LYS A 71 -7.17 -7.33 4.99
CA LYS A 71 -7.49 -8.50 4.18
C LYS A 71 -6.29 -9.43 4.08
N ASP A 72 -6.54 -10.66 3.66
CA ASP A 72 -5.48 -11.62 3.38
C ASP A 72 -4.57 -11.16 2.22
N LEU A 73 -3.29 -11.51 2.32
CA LEU A 73 -2.32 -11.24 1.27
C LEU A 73 -2.45 -12.28 0.16
N SER A 74 -2.79 -11.84 -1.05
CA SER A 74 -2.70 -12.67 -2.25
C SER A 74 -1.27 -12.68 -2.78
N ILE A 75 -0.55 -13.79 -2.54
CA ILE A 75 0.85 -13.97 -2.91
C ILE A 75 1.04 -15.21 -3.77
N HIS A 76 2.02 -15.17 -4.66
CA HIS A 76 2.39 -16.34 -5.47
C HIS A 76 2.95 -17.45 -4.55
N PRO A 77 2.60 -18.73 -4.72
CA PRO A 77 3.09 -19.81 -3.84
C PRO A 77 4.61 -19.95 -3.82
N ALA A 78 5.29 -19.59 -4.91
CA ALA A 78 6.75 -19.55 -5.01
C ALA A 78 7.40 -18.22 -4.56
N ALA A 79 6.68 -17.34 -3.86
CA ALA A 79 7.23 -16.08 -3.36
C ALA A 79 8.35 -16.35 -2.34
N LYS A 80 9.50 -15.68 -2.49
CA LYS A 80 10.71 -15.93 -1.69
C LYS A 80 10.49 -15.84 -0.18
N VAL A 81 9.58 -14.96 0.27
CA VAL A 81 9.21 -14.83 1.69
C VAL A 81 8.77 -16.16 2.30
N LEU A 82 8.09 -17.02 1.53
CA LEU A 82 7.58 -18.32 1.99
C LEU A 82 8.61 -19.46 1.95
N HIS A 83 9.70 -19.31 1.19
CA HIS A 83 10.67 -20.39 0.95
C HIS A 83 12.02 -20.13 1.63
N TYR A 84 12.42 -18.86 1.72
CA TYR A 84 13.74 -18.45 2.16
C TYR A 84 13.71 -17.34 3.19
N ALA A 85 12.56 -17.14 3.87
CA ALA A 85 12.36 -16.14 4.93
C ALA A 85 12.94 -14.75 4.55
N THR A 86 12.70 -14.32 3.30
CA THR A 86 13.13 -12.99 2.84
C THR A 86 12.16 -11.94 3.40
N GLU A 87 12.22 -11.75 4.71
CA GLU A 87 11.48 -10.78 5.53
C GLU A 87 12.47 -10.13 6.51
N ALA A 88 12.37 -8.82 6.68
CA ALA A 88 13.24 -8.02 7.54
C ALA A 88 12.49 -6.78 8.04
#